data_AF-A0A7Z1HNL5-F1
#
_entry.id   AF-A0A7Z1HNL5-F1
#
_cell.length_a   1.000
_cell.length_b   1.000
_cell.length_c   1.000
_cell.angle_alpha   90.00
_cell.angle_beta   90.00
_cell.angle_gamma   90.00
#
_symmetry.space_group_name_H-M   'P 1'
#
loop_
_entity.id
_entity.type
_entity.pdbx_description
1 polymer ?
#
loop_
_entity_poly.entity_id
_entity_poly.type
_entity_poly.pdbx_seq_one_letter_code
_entity_poly.pdbx_strand_id
1 'polypeptide(L)'
;MSDLIPYKKPYQSSTDLCQKLQRDGLIINDVDNARKVLERCSYYRFKAYLIPFRDETTRRYYPDATFDKAHNLYLFDQDLRLLVFKLIQKIEIAVRSSFDYWVT
;
A
#
# COMPACT_ATOMS: atom_id res chain seq x y z
N MET A 1 12.11 -17.33 -31.45
CA MET A 1 12.02 -17.26 -29.97
C MET A 1 12.41 -15.85 -29.58
N SER A 2 11.51 -15.10 -28.95
CA SER A 2 11.75 -13.70 -28.61
C SER A 2 12.77 -13.62 -27.47
N ASP A 3 13.87 -12.91 -27.65
CA ASP A 3 14.85 -12.66 -26.60
C ASP A 3 14.19 -11.90 -25.44
N LEU A 4 14.13 -12.52 -24.27
CA LEU A 4 13.59 -11.91 -23.06
C LEU A 4 14.57 -10.84 -22.56
N ILE A 5 14.09 -9.62 -22.40
CA ILE A 5 14.91 -8.51 -21.86
C ILE A 5 15.11 -8.74 -20.35
N PRO A 6 16.36 -8.89 -19.86
CA PRO A 6 16.61 -9.11 -18.45
C PRO A 6 16.24 -7.89 -17.59
N TYR A 7 15.65 -8.13 -16.43
CA TYR A 7 15.24 -7.09 -15.49
C TYR A 7 16.47 -6.42 -14.86
N LYS A 8 16.69 -5.13 -15.16
CA LYS A 8 17.87 -4.36 -14.73
C LYS A 8 17.62 -3.35 -13.61
N LYS A 9 16.40 -3.26 -13.05
CA LYS A 9 16.14 -2.25 -12.01
C LYS A 9 16.83 -2.64 -10.71
N PRO A 10 17.71 -1.78 -10.16
CA PRO A 10 18.39 -2.07 -8.90
C PRO A 10 17.38 -2.08 -7.76
N TYR A 11 17.66 -2.89 -6.75
CA TYR A 11 16.98 -2.80 -5.46
C TYR A 11 17.21 -1.40 -4.87
N GLN A 12 16.14 -0.77 -4.38
CA GLN A 12 16.22 0.50 -3.68
C GLN A 12 15.99 0.23 -2.20
N SER A 13 16.89 0.71 -1.35
CA SER A 13 16.69 0.63 0.10
C SER A 13 15.55 1.55 0.52
N SER A 14 14.95 1.30 1.68
CA SER A 14 13.90 2.15 2.23
C SER A 14 14.37 3.60 2.44
N THR A 15 15.66 3.79 2.75
CA THR A 15 16.30 5.11 2.82
C THR A 15 16.31 5.81 1.46
N ASP A 16 16.73 5.11 0.40
CA ASP A 16 16.75 5.67 -0.97
C ASP A 16 15.34 6.03 -1.45
N LEU A 17 14.35 5.25 -1.04
CA LEU A 17 12.94 5.50 -1.33
C LEU A 17 12.42 6.73 -0.61
N CYS A 18 12.73 6.93 0.67
CA CYS A 18 12.40 8.15 1.40
C CYS A 18 13.00 9.39 0.72
N GLN A 19 14.28 9.34 0.35
CA GLN A 19 14.95 10.44 -0.36
C GLN A 19 14.30 10.73 -1.70
N LYS A 20 13.95 9.68 -2.47
CA LYS A 20 13.23 9.83 -3.74
C LYS A 20 11.88 10.50 -3.55
N LEU A 21 11.11 10.10 -2.53
CA LEU A 21 9.80 10.68 -2.24
C LEU A 21 9.92 12.17 -1.87
N GLN A 22 10.89 12.53 -1.03
CA GLN A 22 11.18 13.93 -0.70
C GLN A 22 11.59 14.74 -1.93
N ARG A 23 12.45 14.18 -2.80
CA ARG A 23 12.86 14.82 -4.06
C ARG A 23 11.70 15.05 -5.02
N ASP A 24 10.73 14.14 -5.03
CA ASP A 24 9.52 14.24 -5.84
C ASP A 24 8.48 15.21 -5.22
N GLY A 25 8.76 15.78 -4.04
CA GLY A 25 7.96 16.82 -3.37
C GLY A 25 7.14 16.36 -2.17
N LEU A 26 7.27 15.11 -1.72
CA LEU A 26 6.53 14.60 -0.57
C LEU A 26 7.14 15.12 0.74
N ILE A 27 6.31 15.70 1.60
CA ILE A 27 6.73 16.11 2.94
C ILE A 27 6.83 14.88 3.84
N ILE A 28 8.02 14.61 4.38
CA ILE A 28 8.26 13.55 5.36
C ILE A 28 8.77 14.19 6.65
N ASN A 29 7.92 14.21 7.68
CA ASN A 29 8.25 14.84 8.97
C ASN A 29 9.21 13.98 9.79
N ASP A 30 8.97 12.66 9.83
CA ASP A 30 9.82 11.68 10.51
C ASP A 30 10.31 10.64 9.50
N VAL A 31 11.56 10.82 9.05
CA VAL A 31 12.18 9.96 8.04
C VAL A 31 12.47 8.56 8.59
N ASP A 32 12.80 8.44 9.87
CA ASP A 32 13.07 7.15 10.50
C ASP A 32 11.80 6.30 10.60
N ASN A 33 10.68 6.93 10.97
CA ASN A 33 9.39 6.27 10.97
C ASN A 33 8.97 5.88 9.55
N ALA A 34 9.07 6.80 8.57
CA ALA A 34 8.74 6.52 7.18
C ALA A 34 9.54 5.34 6.61
N ARG A 35 10.83 5.26 6.93
CA ARG A 35 11.70 4.14 6.56
C ARG A 35 11.17 2.81 7.11
N LYS A 36 10.87 2.74 8.41
CA LYS A 36 10.33 1.53 9.07
C LYS A 36 9.00 1.09 8.45
N VAL A 37 8.13 2.05 8.12
CA VAL A 37 6.86 1.77 7.43
C VAL A 37 7.11 1.15 6.05
N LEU A 38 8.00 1.74 5.26
CA LEU A 38 8.32 1.25 3.92
C LEU A 38 8.98 -0.14 3.93
N GLU A 39 9.80 -0.44 4.95
CA GLU A 39 10.37 -1.78 5.18
C GLU A 39 9.29 -2.83 5.47
N ARG A 40 8.31 -2.50 6.32
CA ARG A 40 7.26 -3.45 6.74
C ARG A 40 6.20 -3.68 5.67
N CYS A 41 5.74 -2.62 5.00
CA CYS A 41 4.57 -2.67 4.11
C CYS A 41 4.93 -2.91 2.63
N SER A 42 6.22 -2.86 2.28
CA SER A 42 6.74 -2.78 0.91
C SER A 42 6.32 -1.50 0.17
N TYR A 43 7.31 -0.83 -0.42
CA TYR A 43 7.08 0.39 -1.21
C TYR A 43 6.07 0.21 -2.34
N TYR A 44 6.04 -0.95 -2.99
CA TYR A 44 5.12 -1.18 -4.11
C TYR A 44 3.66 -1.08 -3.67
N ARG A 45 3.34 -1.63 -2.50
CA ARG A 45 2.00 -1.53 -1.91
C ARG A 45 1.74 -0.10 -1.44
N PHE A 46 2.68 0.48 -0.70
CA PHE A 46 2.53 1.84 -0.17
C PHE A 46 2.35 2.89 -1.28
N LYS A 47 2.99 2.71 -2.44
CA LYS A 47 2.90 3.58 -3.60
C LYS A 47 1.46 3.79 -4.07
N ALA A 48 0.58 2.80 -3.95
CA ALA A 48 -0.82 2.96 -4.35
C ALA A 48 -1.53 4.07 -3.56
N TYR A 49 -1.22 4.22 -2.27
CA TYR A 49 -1.78 5.24 -1.39
C TYR A 49 -1.15 6.62 -1.59
N LEU A 50 -0.05 6.71 -2.34
CA LEU A 50 0.59 7.97 -2.72
C LEU A 50 0.00 8.58 -4.00
N ILE A 51 -0.72 7.79 -4.81
CA ILE A 51 -1.31 8.24 -6.09
C ILE A 51 -2.24 9.45 -5.92
N PRO A 52 -3.17 9.49 -4.94
CA PRO A 52 -4.09 10.63 -4.80
C PRO A 52 -3.41 11.96 -4.48
N PHE A 53 -2.17 11.89 -3.96
CA PHE A 53 -1.40 13.07 -3.55
C PHE A 53 -0.40 13.52 -4.62
N ARG A 54 -0.40 12.89 -5.79
CA ARG A 54 0.55 13.11 -6.86
C ARG A 54 -0.15 13.64 -8.10
N ASP A 55 0.40 14.69 -8.68
CA ASP A 55 0.00 15.19 -9.98
C ASP A 55 0.58 14.26 -11.08
N GLU A 56 -0.29 13.66 -11.88
CA GLU A 56 0.11 12.74 -12.96
C GLU A 56 0.86 13.44 -14.09
N THR A 57 0.61 14.74 -14.30
CA THR A 57 1.19 15.53 -15.40
C THR A 57 2.62 15.93 -15.06
N THR A 58 2.82 16.55 -13.89
CA THR A 58 4.15 16.99 -13.45
C THR A 58 4.95 15.87 -12.79
N ARG A 59 4.30 14.75 -12.46
CA ARG A 59 4.86 13.61 -11.71
C ARG A 59 5.40 14.00 -10.33
N ARG A 60 5.02 15.16 -9.79
CA ARG A 60 5.38 15.63 -8.46
C ARG A 60 4.22 15.52 -7.48
N TYR A 61 4.54 15.53 -6.19
CA TYR A 61 3.52 15.59 -5.14
C TYR A 61 2.99 17.02 -4.96
N TYR A 62 1.73 17.13 -4.53
CA TYR A 62 1.14 18.43 -4.20
C TYR A 62 1.84 19.06 -2.99
N PRO A 63 1.83 20.41 -2.85
CA PRO A 63 2.55 21.10 -1.78
C PRO A 63 2.14 20.72 -0.35
N ASP A 64 0.94 20.18 -0.15
CA ASP A 64 0.41 19.76 1.15
C ASP A 64 0.45 18.22 1.32
N ALA A 65 1.04 17.50 0.37
CA ALA A 65 1.17 16.05 0.40
C ALA A 65 2.20 15.64 1.44
N THR A 66 1.73 14.97 2.49
CA THR A 66 2.58 14.45 3.56
C THR A 66 2.58 12.93 3.55
N PHE A 67 3.70 12.34 3.98
CA PHE A 67 3.80 10.90 4.21
C PHE A 67 2.75 10.41 5.21
N ASP A 68 2.51 11.18 6.27
CA ASP A 68 1.51 10.87 7.30
C ASP A 68 0.09 10.77 6.74
N LYS A 69 -0.30 11.65 5.80
CA LYS A 69 -1.62 11.56 5.12
C LYS A 69 -1.76 10.25 4.35
N ALA A 70 -0.74 9.89 3.57
CA ALA A 70 -0.73 8.62 2.84
C ALA A 70 -0.68 7.40 3.76
N HIS A 71 0.05 7.50 4.88
CA HIS A 71 0.12 6.46 5.90
C HIS A 71 -1.22 6.26 6.61
N ASN A 72 -1.92 7.33 6.95
CA ASN A 72 -3.27 7.25 7.53
C ASN A 72 -4.27 6.60 6.57
N LEU A 73 -4.18 6.90 5.26
CA LEU A 73 -5.00 6.23 4.25
C LEU A 73 -4.69 4.72 4.18
N TYR A 74 -3.41 4.35 4.29
CA TYR A 74 -3.01 2.95 4.38
C TYR A 74 -3.60 2.25 5.63
N LEU A 75 -3.49 2.87 6.81
CA LEU A 75 -4.04 2.33 8.06
C LEU A 75 -5.55 2.16 7.98
N PHE A 76 -6.26 3.15 7.46
CA PHE A 76 -7.72 3.07 7.26
C PHE A 76 -8.12 1.87 6.39
N ASP A 77 -7.42 1.64 5.28
CA ASP A 77 -7.66 0.49 4.41
C ASP A 77 -7.30 -0.85 5.09
N GLN A 78 -6.32 -0.86 6.00
CA GLN A 78 -6.08 -2.05 6.84
C GLN A 78 -7.26 -2.34 7.76
N ASP A 79 -7.80 -1.33 8.44
CA ASP A 79 -8.94 -1.48 9.34
C ASP A 79 -10.20 -1.91 8.59
N LEU A 80 -10.45 -1.31 7.42
CA LEU A 80 -11.56 -1.70 6.54
C LEU A 80 -11.44 -3.17 6.12
N ARG A 81 -10.24 -3.60 5.72
CA ARG A 81 -10.00 -5.01 5.33
C ARG A 81 -10.26 -5.97 6.49
N LEU A 82 -9.85 -5.62 7.70
CA LEU A 82 -10.11 -6.44 8.89
C LEU A 82 -11.61 -6.55 9.17
N LEU A 83 -12.35 -5.45 9.04
CA LEU A 83 -13.81 -5.45 9.19
C LEU A 83 -14.49 -6.34 8.13
N VAL A 84 -14.08 -6.22 6.88
CA VAL A 84 -14.60 -7.04 5.77
C VAL A 84 -14.32 -8.52 6.01
N PHE A 85 -13.09 -8.89 6.40
CA PHE A 85 -12.76 -10.28 6.71
C PHE A 85 -13.59 -10.85 7.85
N LYS A 86 -13.86 -10.06 8.89
CA LYS A 86 -14.75 -10.44 10.00
C LYS A 86 -16.17 -10.76 9.52
N LEU A 87 -16.68 -10.01 8.55
CA LEU A 87 -18.01 -10.26 7.97
C LEU A 87 -18.00 -11.50 7.05
N ILE A 88 -16.97 -11.65 6.22
CA ILE A 88 -16.79 -12.83 5.37
C ILE A 88 -16.77 -14.11 6.20
N GLN A 89 -16.10 -14.10 7.36
CA GLN A 89 -16.06 -15.25 8.25
C GLN A 89 -17.46 -15.67 8.73
N LYS A 90 -18.35 -14.73 9.05
CA LYS A 90 -19.74 -15.04 9.43
C LYS A 90 -20.52 -15.65 8.27
N ILE A 91 -20.34 -15.11 7.07
CA ILE A 91 -21.00 -15.60 5.85
C ILE A 91 -20.52 -17.02 5.54
N GLU A 92 -19.21 -17.28 5.63
CA GLU A 92 -18.63 -18.60 5.39
C GLU A 92 -19.24 -19.68 6.29
N ILE A 93 -19.35 -19.41 7.60
CA ILE A 93 -19.96 -20.35 8.55
C ILE A 93 -21.44 -20.60 8.20
N ALA A 94 -22.20 -19.54 7.92
CA ALA A 94 -23.62 -19.66 7.58
C ALA A 94 -23.84 -20.50 6.30
N VAL A 95 -23.01 -20.27 5.27
CA VAL A 95 -23.05 -21.03 4.02
C VAL A 95 -22.70 -22.49 4.27
N ARG A 96 -21.63 -22.78 5.03
CA ARG A 96 -21.22 -24.15 5.37
C ARG A 96 -22.34 -24.91 6.10
N SER A 97 -22.93 -24.31 7.14
CA SER A 97 -24.03 -24.93 7.87
C SER A 97 -25.26 -25.18 6.99
N SER A 98 -25.55 -24.29 6.04
CA SER A 98 -26.66 -24.49 5.10
C SER A 98 -26.40 -25.67 4.16
N PHE A 99 -25.16 -25.90 3.73
CA PHE A 99 -24.81 -27.06 2.92
C PHE A 99 -24.92 -28.36 3.72
N ASP A 100 -24.46 -28.39 4.97
CA ASP A 100 -24.57 -29.57 5.84
C ASP A 100 -26.03 -30.03 6.03
N TYR A 101 -26.94 -29.05 6.21
CA TYR A 101 -28.38 -29.32 6.29
C TYR A 101 -28.98 -29.87 5.00
N TRP A 102 -28.50 -29.42 3.83
CA TRP A 102 -29.05 -29.88 2.55
C TRP A 102 -28.54 -31.27 2.14
N VAL A 103 -27.33 -31.62 2.56
CA VAL A 103 -26.68 -32.91 2.22
C VAL A 103 -27.16 -34.05 3.14
N THR A 104 -27.65 -33.75 4.35
CA THR A 104 -28.17 -34.74 5.31
C THR A 104 -29.68 -34.88 5.19
#